data_AF-A0A6G0YIY8-F1
#
_entry.id   AF-A0A6G0YIY8-F1
#
_cell.length_a   1.000
_cell.length_b   1.000
_cell.length_c   1.000
_cell.angle_alpha   90.00
_cell.angle_beta   90.00
_cell.angle_gamma   90.00
#
_symmetry.space_group_name_H-M   'P 1'
#
loop_
_entity.id
_entity.type
_entity.pdbx_description
1 polymer ?
#
loop_
_entity_poly.entity_id
_entity_poly.type
_entity_poly.pdbx_seq_one_letter_code
_entity_poly.pdbx_strand_id
1 'polypeptide(L)'
;MGVPKFFRYMSERYPCLSELVKDYQIPEFDNLYLDMNGIIHNCSHPNDDDPHFRITEETIVKNIFHYLEVLFQMIQPQKLFFMAIDGVAPRAKMNQQRGRRFRSAHTAAEQMKQAISRGETLPSEERFDSNCITPGTPFMVRLQSELEYFVADKMSNDPLWTKVQVILSGHQVPGEGEHKIMDYIRYMKSRPGYNPHTRHCLYGLDADLIMLGLCTHEPYFSLLREEVKFGRKSKKETSVDETQFYLLHLSLMRDYLGLEFQELKETLPFEYDLESIIDDWVNFVYYLFIILT
;
A
#
# COMPACT_ATOMS: atom_id res chain seq x y z
N MET A 1 3.64 -5.19 -7.43
CA MET A 1 2.91 -6.31 -8.06
C MET A 1 2.03 -5.71 -9.16
N GLY A 2 1.25 -6.50 -9.92
CA GLY A 2 0.31 -5.96 -10.91
C GLY A 2 0.86 -5.64 -12.31
N VAL A 3 -0.04 -5.19 -13.20
CA VAL A 3 0.23 -4.97 -14.63
C VAL A 3 1.37 -3.95 -14.80
N PRO A 4 2.48 -4.30 -15.49
CA PRO A 4 3.60 -3.39 -15.67
C PRO A 4 3.18 -2.05 -16.28
N LYS A 5 3.62 -0.95 -15.67
CA LYS A 5 3.31 0.44 -16.10
C LYS A 5 1.81 0.78 -16.11
N PHE A 6 0.95 -0.02 -15.50
CA PHE A 6 -0.49 0.19 -15.49
C PHE A 6 -0.89 1.55 -14.90
N PHE A 7 -0.40 1.86 -13.70
CA PHE A 7 -0.65 3.16 -13.07
C PHE A 7 -0.25 4.32 -13.99
N ARG A 8 0.93 4.24 -14.61
CA ARG A 8 1.40 5.25 -15.56
C ARG A 8 0.47 5.39 -16.76
N TYR A 9 0.05 4.28 -17.38
CA TYR A 9 -0.88 4.29 -18.50
C TYR A 9 -2.21 4.95 -18.11
N MET A 10 -2.74 4.61 -16.94
CA MET A 10 -3.99 5.19 -16.41
C MET A 10 -3.87 6.68 -16.14
N SER A 11 -2.78 7.13 -15.52
CA SER A 11 -2.53 8.55 -15.26
C SER A 11 -2.32 9.35 -16.55
N GLU A 12 -1.74 8.75 -17.60
CA GLU A 12 -1.60 9.41 -18.90
C GLU A 12 -2.93 9.46 -19.67
N ARG A 13 -3.75 8.39 -19.60
CA ARG A 13 -5.06 8.30 -20.28
C ARG A 13 -6.12 9.18 -19.61
N TYR A 14 -6.14 9.21 -18.28
CA TYR A 14 -7.12 9.93 -17.48
C TYR A 14 -6.37 10.91 -16.55
N PRO A 15 -5.97 12.08 -17.06
CA PRO A 15 -5.03 12.97 -16.40
C PRO A 15 -5.55 13.60 -15.10
N CYS A 16 -6.88 13.67 -14.93
CA CYS A 16 -7.51 14.23 -13.74
C CYS A 16 -7.69 13.21 -12.60
N LEU A 17 -7.21 11.97 -12.75
CA LEU A 17 -7.38 10.94 -11.71
C LEU A 17 -6.56 11.19 -10.46
N SER A 18 -5.41 11.84 -10.59
CA SER A 18 -4.46 12.02 -9.50
C SER A 18 -4.26 13.50 -9.21
N GLU A 19 -4.38 13.87 -7.94
CA GLU A 19 -4.04 15.21 -7.46
C GLU A 19 -2.83 15.14 -6.51
N LEU A 20 -1.95 16.13 -6.59
CA LEU A 20 -0.88 16.30 -5.60
C LEU A 20 -1.50 16.75 -4.29
N VAL A 21 -1.20 16.02 -3.22
CA VAL A 21 -1.64 16.34 -1.87
C VAL A 21 -0.99 17.64 -1.42
N LYS A 22 -1.82 18.59 -0.96
CA LYS A 22 -1.40 19.81 -0.27
C LYS A 22 -2.24 19.93 0.99
N ASP A 23 -1.62 20.38 2.09
CA ASP A 23 -2.21 20.37 3.44
C ASP A 23 -3.62 21.00 3.55
N TYR A 24 -3.96 21.96 2.68
CA TYR A 24 -5.25 22.67 2.69
C TYR A 24 -6.27 22.15 1.66
N GLN A 25 -5.95 21.11 0.89
CA GLN A 25 -6.79 20.61 -0.21
C GLN A 25 -7.28 19.16 -0.01
N ILE A 26 -6.86 18.49 1.07
CA ILE A 26 -7.24 17.09 1.30
C ILE A 26 -8.72 17.03 1.69
N PRO A 27 -9.56 16.29 0.94
CA PRO A 27 -10.94 16.07 1.35
C PRO A 27 -10.96 15.28 2.65
N GLU A 28 -11.92 15.54 3.53
CA GLU A 28 -12.06 14.74 4.74
C GLU A 28 -12.39 13.28 4.40
N PHE A 29 -11.81 12.35 5.16
CA PHE A 29 -12.08 10.91 5.05
C PHE A 29 -12.69 10.35 6.34
N ASP A 30 -13.62 9.42 6.21
CA ASP A 30 -14.14 8.69 7.36
C ASP A 30 -13.14 7.64 7.81
N ASN A 31 -12.60 6.89 6.85
CA ASN A 31 -11.79 5.71 7.11
C ASN A 31 -10.46 5.79 6.35
N LEU A 32 -9.34 5.61 7.06
CA LEU A 32 -8.01 5.44 6.51
C LEU A 32 -7.54 4.00 6.70
N TYR A 33 -7.08 3.36 5.63
CA TYR A 33 -6.53 2.01 5.63
C TYR A 33 -5.08 2.05 5.17
N LEU A 34 -4.19 1.36 5.88
CA LEU A 34 -2.77 1.25 5.51
C LEU A 34 -2.41 -0.20 5.22
N ASP A 35 -1.93 -0.47 4.00
CA ASP A 35 -1.10 -1.65 3.75
C ASP A 35 0.32 -1.37 4.26
N MET A 36 0.66 -1.98 5.39
CA MET A 36 1.88 -1.72 6.14
C MET A 36 3.13 -2.32 5.48
N ASN A 37 2.98 -3.30 4.59
CA ASN A 37 4.14 -4.02 4.07
C ASN A 37 5.06 -3.08 3.28
N GLY A 38 4.50 -2.19 2.46
CA GLY A 38 5.27 -1.16 1.75
C GLY A 38 6.05 -0.25 2.72
N ILE A 39 5.41 0.19 3.81
CA ILE A 39 6.02 1.04 4.84
C ILE A 39 7.20 0.31 5.50
N ILE A 40 6.99 -0.93 5.96
CA ILE A 40 8.02 -1.72 6.63
C ILE A 40 9.24 -1.93 5.72
N HIS A 41 9.02 -2.19 4.42
CA HIS A 41 10.10 -2.31 3.44
C HIS A 41 10.86 -0.98 3.28
N ASN A 42 10.15 0.12 3.03
CA ASN A 42 10.74 1.44 2.83
C ASN A 42 11.55 1.92 4.05
N CYS A 43 11.05 1.67 5.26
CA CYS A 43 11.72 2.07 6.51
C CYS A 43 12.92 1.19 6.89
N SER A 44 13.05 -0.01 6.32
CA SER A 44 14.11 -0.97 6.68
C SER A 44 15.24 -1.09 5.67
N HIS A 45 14.99 -0.82 4.40
CA HIS A 45 16.02 -0.86 3.35
C HIS A 45 15.62 0.04 2.19
N PRO A 46 15.68 1.38 2.37
CA PRO A 46 15.33 2.32 1.32
C PRO A 46 16.23 2.21 0.08
N ASN A 47 17.42 1.60 0.22
CA ASN A 47 18.37 1.40 -0.87
C ASN A 47 18.95 -0.03 -0.85
N ASP A 48 18.22 -0.97 -1.43
CA ASP A 48 18.63 -2.38 -1.55
C ASP A 48 19.93 -2.61 -2.34
N ASP A 49 20.38 -1.61 -3.11
CA ASP A 49 21.57 -1.71 -3.96
C ASP A 49 22.89 -1.39 -3.22
N ASP A 50 22.84 -0.87 -1.99
CA ASP A 50 24.05 -0.46 -1.27
C ASP A 50 24.54 -1.55 -0.30
N PRO A 51 25.68 -2.21 -0.60
CA PRO A 51 26.23 -3.24 0.27
C PRO A 51 26.78 -2.69 1.61
N HIS A 52 26.97 -1.38 1.75
CA HIS A 52 27.46 -0.74 2.97
C HIS A 52 26.34 -0.28 3.91
N PHE A 53 25.10 -0.21 3.44
CA PHE A 53 24.00 0.27 4.26
C PHE A 53 23.78 -0.62 5.48
N ARG A 54 23.64 -0.01 6.66
CA ARG A 54 23.36 -0.67 7.94
C ARG A 54 22.30 0.12 8.68
N ILE A 55 21.37 -0.60 9.29
CA ILE A 55 20.30 -0.03 10.10
C ILE A 55 19.95 -1.02 11.21
N THR A 56 19.63 -0.50 12.40
CA THR A 56 19.22 -1.29 13.55
C THR A 56 17.70 -1.45 13.56
N GLU A 57 17.19 -2.55 14.15
CA GLU A 57 15.74 -2.74 14.31
C GLU A 57 15.07 -1.58 15.04
N GLU A 58 15.73 -1.00 16.04
CA GLU A 58 15.23 0.17 16.77
C GLU A 58 15.01 1.39 15.84
N THR A 59 15.96 1.67 14.94
CA THR A 59 15.82 2.76 13.97
C THR A 59 14.72 2.44 12.96
N ILE A 60 14.58 1.18 12.53
CA ILE A 60 13.49 0.76 11.64
C ILE A 60 12.13 1.04 12.30
N VAL A 61 11.95 0.62 13.55
CA VAL A 61 10.71 0.83 14.31
C VAL A 61 10.39 2.32 14.46
N LYS A 62 11.39 3.14 14.83
CA LYS A 62 11.24 4.60 14.91
C LYS A 62 10.81 5.21 13.57
N ASN A 63 11.42 4.78 12.48
CA ASN A 63 11.06 5.24 11.14
C ASN A 63 9.63 4.84 10.77
N ILE A 64 9.19 3.63 11.12
CA ILE A 64 7.81 3.18 10.91
C ILE A 64 6.83 4.05 11.71
N PHE A 65 7.11 4.31 12.99
CA PHE A 65 6.24 5.16 13.82
C PHE A 65 6.11 6.58 13.24
N HIS A 66 7.23 7.20 12.88
CA HIS A 66 7.22 8.51 12.22
C HIS A 66 6.39 8.49 10.93
N TYR A 67 6.56 7.46 10.10
CA TYR A 67 5.80 7.31 8.86
C TYR A 67 4.28 7.25 9.13
N LEU A 68 3.87 6.45 10.13
CA LEU A 68 2.46 6.33 10.52
C LEU A 68 1.89 7.66 11.02
N GLU A 69 2.65 8.40 11.80
CA GLU A 69 2.25 9.73 12.28
C GLU A 69 2.04 10.70 11.13
N VAL A 70 2.98 10.76 10.19
CA VAL A 70 2.86 11.62 9.01
C VAL A 70 1.60 11.29 8.22
N LEU A 71 1.35 10.02 7.91
CA LEU A 71 0.15 9.60 7.17
C LEU A 71 -1.15 9.91 7.95
N PHE A 72 -1.17 9.65 9.25
CA PHE A 72 -2.34 9.90 10.09
C PHE A 72 -2.63 11.41 10.19
N GLN A 73 -1.61 12.23 10.40
CA GLN A 73 -1.76 13.69 10.49
C GLN A 73 -2.14 14.33 9.16
N MET A 74 -1.68 13.76 8.05
CA MET A 74 -2.03 14.19 6.70
C MET A 74 -3.51 13.95 6.40
N ILE A 75 -4.04 12.76 6.70
CA ILE A 75 -5.39 12.36 6.30
C ILE A 75 -6.45 12.67 7.37
N GLN A 76 -6.09 12.58 8.65
CA GLN A 76 -6.98 12.79 9.80
C GLN A 76 -8.34 12.09 9.64
N PRO A 77 -8.38 10.74 9.61
CA PRO A 77 -9.64 10.03 9.46
C PRO A 77 -10.62 10.38 10.59
N GLN A 78 -11.91 10.40 10.29
CA GLN A 78 -12.94 10.83 11.26
C GLN A 78 -13.55 9.68 12.06
N LYS A 79 -13.42 8.43 11.60
CA LYS A 79 -14.07 7.26 12.21
C LYS A 79 -13.13 6.09 12.42
N LEU A 80 -12.37 5.70 11.40
CA LEU A 80 -11.56 4.48 11.43
C LEU A 80 -10.14 4.73 10.95
N PHE A 81 -9.18 4.18 11.69
CA PHE A 81 -7.81 3.99 11.25
C PHE A 81 -7.45 2.51 11.31
N PHE A 82 -7.27 1.88 10.14
CA PHE A 82 -7.03 0.45 9.99
C PHE A 82 -5.62 0.20 9.45
N MET A 83 -4.79 -0.49 10.20
CA MET A 83 -3.43 -0.88 9.80
C MET A 83 -3.37 -2.38 9.57
N ALA A 84 -2.99 -2.80 8.35
CA ALA A 84 -2.94 -4.20 7.96
C ALA A 84 -1.50 -4.61 7.66
N ILE A 85 -1.01 -5.64 8.36
CA ILE A 85 0.27 -6.28 8.09
C ILE A 85 0.00 -7.65 7.46
N ASP A 86 0.74 -8.04 6.43
CA ASP A 86 0.67 -9.38 5.85
C ASP A 86 0.82 -10.45 6.94
N GLY A 87 -0.14 -11.37 6.97
CA GLY A 87 -0.05 -12.65 7.66
C GLY A 87 0.30 -13.78 6.71
N VAL A 88 -0.04 -15.01 7.08
CA VAL A 88 0.16 -16.18 6.22
C VAL A 88 -0.67 -16.03 4.94
N ALA A 89 0.01 -15.89 3.81
CA ALA A 89 -0.59 -15.67 2.50
C ALA A 89 -1.04 -17.00 1.83
N PRO A 90 -1.99 -16.96 0.88
CA PRO A 90 -2.39 -18.12 0.10
C PRO A 90 -1.23 -18.68 -0.75
N ARG A 91 -1.34 -19.97 -1.08
CA ARG A 91 -0.29 -20.71 -1.83
C ARG A 91 0.11 -20.05 -3.15
N ALA A 92 -0.83 -19.42 -3.84
CA ALA A 92 -0.57 -18.69 -5.08
C ALA A 92 0.48 -17.58 -4.87
N LYS A 93 0.32 -16.75 -3.83
CA LYS A 93 1.28 -15.68 -3.49
C LYS A 93 2.57 -16.24 -2.87
N MET A 94 2.51 -17.35 -2.13
CA MET A 94 3.70 -17.94 -1.51
C MET A 94 4.79 -18.28 -2.54
N ASN A 95 4.43 -18.82 -3.71
CA ASN A 95 5.40 -19.13 -4.77
C ASN A 95 6.11 -17.88 -5.28
N GLN A 96 5.35 -16.80 -5.50
CA GLN A 96 5.90 -15.52 -5.95
C GLN A 96 6.76 -14.86 -4.86
N GLN A 97 6.32 -14.88 -3.60
CA GLN A 97 7.11 -14.39 -2.46
C GLN A 97 8.42 -15.18 -2.33
N ARG A 98 8.37 -16.52 -2.42
CA ARG A 98 9.58 -17.37 -2.40
C ARG A 98 10.56 -16.97 -3.51
N GLY A 99 10.08 -16.78 -4.74
CA GLY A 99 10.92 -16.34 -5.86
C GLY A 99 11.56 -14.96 -5.63
N ARG A 100 10.79 -14.00 -5.08
CA ARG A 100 11.31 -12.67 -4.71
C ARG A 100 12.40 -12.76 -3.64
N ARG A 101 12.16 -13.49 -2.56
CA ARG A 101 13.11 -13.69 -1.46
C ARG A 101 14.40 -14.33 -1.92
N PHE A 102 14.30 -15.38 -2.76
CA PHE A 102 15.48 -16.02 -3.34
C PHE A 102 16.32 -15.06 -4.18
N ARG A 103 15.69 -14.25 -5.04
CA ARG A 103 16.39 -13.24 -5.85
C ARG A 103 17.04 -12.17 -4.98
N SER A 104 16.35 -11.68 -3.96
CA SER A 104 16.88 -10.67 -3.03
C SER A 104 18.14 -11.18 -2.34
N ALA A 105 18.08 -12.36 -1.73
CA ALA A 105 19.24 -12.98 -1.08
C ALA A 105 20.42 -13.20 -2.03
N HIS A 106 20.15 -13.72 -3.24
CA HIS A 106 21.17 -13.92 -4.26
C HIS A 106 21.82 -12.60 -4.69
N THR A 107 21.01 -11.55 -4.90
CA THR A 107 21.50 -10.23 -5.34
C THR A 107 22.36 -9.58 -4.27
N ALA A 108 21.92 -9.63 -3.01
CA ALA A 108 22.69 -9.11 -1.88
C ALA A 108 24.05 -9.82 -1.74
N ALA A 109 24.08 -11.14 -1.90
CA ALA A 109 25.32 -11.92 -1.85
C ALA A 109 26.29 -11.55 -2.98
N GLU A 110 25.79 -11.40 -4.22
CA GLU A 110 26.61 -10.99 -5.36
C GLU A 110 27.14 -9.55 -5.21
N GLN A 111 26.33 -8.62 -4.71
CA GLN A 111 26.77 -7.25 -4.42
C GLN A 111 27.90 -7.21 -3.39
N MET A 112 27.81 -8.00 -2.31
CA MET A 112 28.87 -8.10 -1.31
C MET A 112 30.17 -8.65 -1.92
N LYS A 113 30.08 -9.73 -2.72
CA LYS A 113 31.26 -10.27 -3.41
C LYS A 113 31.89 -9.25 -4.35
N GLN A 114 31.08 -8.50 -5.10
CA GLN A 114 31.56 -7.47 -6.00
C GLN A 114 32.27 -6.34 -5.24
N ALA A 115 31.69 -5.85 -4.14
CA ALA A 115 32.33 -4.85 -3.28
C ALA A 115 33.70 -5.30 -2.77
N ILE A 116 33.78 -6.53 -2.23
CA ILE A 116 35.04 -7.12 -1.76
C ILE A 116 36.06 -7.26 -2.91
N SER A 117 35.61 -7.70 -4.10
CA SER A 117 36.48 -7.84 -5.28
C SER A 117 37.04 -6.49 -5.78
N ARG A 118 36.32 -5.38 -5.53
CA ARG A 118 36.79 -4.02 -5.79
C ARG A 118 37.71 -3.47 -4.69
N GLY A 119 38.00 -4.26 -3.66
CA GLY A 119 38.82 -3.85 -2.52
C GLY A 119 38.09 -2.99 -1.49
N GLU A 120 36.75 -2.93 -1.54
CA GLU A 120 35.94 -2.19 -0.57
C GLU A 120 35.92 -2.95 0.76
N THR A 121 36.09 -2.23 1.87
CA THR A 121 35.96 -2.79 3.22
C THR A 121 34.51 -2.62 3.68
N LEU A 122 33.80 -3.74 3.81
CA LEU A 122 32.42 -3.72 4.28
C LEU A 122 32.34 -3.45 5.79
N PRO A 123 31.25 -2.83 6.28
CA PRO A 123 31.01 -2.68 7.72
C PRO A 123 31.02 -4.02 8.44
N SER A 124 31.50 -4.01 9.69
CA SER A 124 31.57 -5.19 10.56
C SER A 124 30.20 -5.69 11.01
N GLU A 125 29.23 -4.79 11.11
CA GLU A 125 27.85 -5.12 11.44
C GLU A 125 27.22 -5.94 10.31
N GLU A 126 26.30 -6.83 10.66
CA GLU A 126 25.53 -7.58 9.67
C GLU A 126 24.53 -6.65 8.95
N ARG A 127 24.34 -6.90 7.65
CA ARG A 127 23.29 -6.22 6.88
C ARG A 127 21.92 -6.72 7.35
N PHE A 128 20.95 -5.82 7.46
CA PHE A 128 19.57 -6.20 7.72
C PHE A 128 19.03 -7.09 6.59
N ASP A 129 18.59 -8.30 6.94
CA ASP A 129 17.99 -9.25 5.98
C ASP A 129 16.48 -9.01 5.86
N SER A 130 16.06 -8.37 4.78
CA SER A 130 14.65 -8.07 4.50
C SER A 130 13.76 -9.31 4.37
N ASN A 131 14.32 -10.52 4.22
CA ASN A 131 13.53 -11.75 4.26
C ASN A 131 12.89 -11.99 5.64
N CYS A 132 13.39 -11.34 6.69
CA CYS A 132 12.77 -11.39 8.01
C CYS A 132 11.40 -10.68 8.06
N ILE A 133 11.03 -9.89 7.05
CA ILE A 133 9.69 -9.32 6.85
C ILE A 133 8.75 -10.41 6.31
N THR A 134 8.52 -11.40 7.17
CA THR A 134 7.71 -12.59 6.91
C THR A 134 7.00 -12.95 8.21
N PRO A 135 5.69 -13.27 8.17
CA PRO A 135 4.96 -13.68 9.36
C PRO A 135 5.66 -14.83 10.10
N GLY A 136 5.72 -14.73 11.42
CA GLY A 136 6.30 -15.77 12.30
C GLY A 136 7.80 -15.66 12.54
N THR A 137 8.49 -14.68 11.94
CA THR A 137 9.89 -14.40 12.28
C THR A 137 9.99 -13.67 13.62
N PRO A 138 11.13 -13.77 14.34
CA PRO A 138 11.35 -12.99 15.56
C PRO A 138 11.23 -11.48 15.36
N PHE A 139 11.66 -10.97 14.20
CA PHE A 139 11.52 -9.57 13.83
C PHE A 139 10.05 -9.13 13.80
N MET A 140 9.19 -9.88 13.09
CA MET A 140 7.76 -9.52 12.99
C MET A 140 7.03 -9.63 14.33
N VAL A 141 7.42 -10.58 15.18
CA VAL A 141 6.87 -10.72 16.53
C VAL A 141 7.24 -9.52 17.40
N ARG A 142 8.48 -9.04 17.34
CA ARG A 142 8.90 -7.82 18.06
C ARG A 142 8.18 -6.58 17.50
N LEU A 143 8.15 -6.43 16.18
CA LEU A 143 7.48 -5.32 15.52
C LEU A 143 5.99 -5.24 15.89
N GLN A 144 5.31 -6.38 16.01
CA GLN A 144 3.93 -6.43 16.48
C GLN A 144 3.77 -5.79 17.87
N SER A 145 4.59 -6.21 18.84
CA SER A 145 4.57 -5.67 20.20
C SER A 145 4.87 -4.17 20.23
N GLU A 146 5.84 -3.72 19.43
CA GLU A 146 6.20 -2.30 19.30
C GLU A 146 5.03 -1.48 18.73
N LEU A 147 4.33 -1.98 17.71
CA LEU A 147 3.16 -1.31 17.14
C LEU A 147 1.97 -1.28 18.11
N GLU A 148 1.74 -2.34 18.88
CA GLU A 148 0.73 -2.36 19.93
C GLU A 148 1.02 -1.31 21.01
N TYR A 149 2.28 -1.22 21.44
CA TYR A 149 2.74 -0.18 22.36
C TYR A 149 2.52 1.23 21.77
N PHE A 150 2.94 1.45 20.53
CA PHE A 150 2.77 2.72 19.83
C PHE A 150 1.30 3.14 19.75
N VAL A 151 0.40 2.24 19.37
CA VAL A 151 -1.05 2.53 19.33
C VAL A 151 -1.56 2.87 20.72
N ALA A 152 -1.19 2.11 21.75
CA ALA A 152 -1.62 2.37 23.12
C ALA A 152 -1.11 3.72 23.65
N ASP A 153 0.14 4.08 23.35
CA ASP A 153 0.74 5.38 23.67
C ASP A 153 -0.01 6.51 22.96
N LYS A 154 -0.25 6.39 21.65
CA LYS A 154 -1.01 7.39 20.88
C LYS A 154 -2.43 7.57 21.37
N MET A 155 -3.14 6.49 21.67
CA MET A 155 -4.49 6.59 22.25
C MET A 155 -4.50 7.22 23.65
N SER A 156 -3.40 7.13 24.40
CA SER A 156 -3.30 7.72 25.73
C SER A 156 -2.91 9.20 25.70
N ASN A 157 -2.08 9.59 24.74
CA ASN A 157 -1.39 10.89 24.74
C ASN A 157 -1.78 11.83 23.59
N ASP A 158 -2.39 11.32 22.50
CA ASP A 158 -2.77 12.12 21.33
C ASP A 158 -4.30 12.26 21.21
N PRO A 159 -4.87 13.46 21.42
CA PRO A 159 -6.31 13.70 21.31
C PRO A 159 -6.91 13.37 19.94
N LEU A 160 -6.14 13.39 18.85
CA LEU A 160 -6.65 13.04 17.52
C LEU A 160 -6.94 11.54 17.42
N TRP A 161 -6.09 10.70 18.02
CA TRP A 161 -6.24 9.24 18.01
C TRP A 161 -7.39 8.77 18.90
N THR A 162 -7.73 9.53 19.95
CA THR A 162 -8.87 9.19 20.84
C THR A 162 -10.23 9.27 20.16
N LYS A 163 -10.34 10.01 19.04
CA LYS A 163 -11.61 10.25 18.33
C LYS A 163 -11.94 9.18 17.30
N VAL A 164 -10.98 8.30 16.98
CA VAL A 164 -11.10 7.29 15.93
C VAL A 164 -11.00 5.89 16.50
N GLN A 165 -11.70 4.95 15.88
CA GLN A 165 -11.46 3.55 16.13
C GLN A 165 -10.16 3.14 15.44
N VAL A 166 -9.19 2.65 16.21
CA VAL A 166 -7.93 2.11 15.68
C VAL A 166 -8.00 0.59 15.63
N ILE A 167 -7.70 0.00 14.48
CA ILE A 167 -7.60 -1.46 14.29
C ILE A 167 -6.22 -1.79 13.75
N LEU A 168 -5.46 -2.57 14.54
CA LEU A 168 -4.20 -3.16 14.10
C LEU A 168 -4.42 -4.64 13.77
N SER A 169 -4.42 -4.96 12.48
CA SER A 169 -4.50 -6.32 11.99
C SER A 169 -3.10 -6.86 11.66
N GLY A 170 -2.43 -7.36 12.71
CA GLY A 170 -1.04 -7.82 12.67
C GLY A 170 -0.76 -9.08 11.85
N HIS A 171 0.53 -9.47 11.83
CA HIS A 171 1.02 -10.66 11.12
C HIS A 171 0.45 -11.98 11.68
N GLN A 172 -0.11 -11.94 12.90
CA GLN A 172 -0.73 -13.08 13.58
C GLN A 172 -2.03 -13.53 12.91
N VAL A 173 -2.74 -12.61 12.24
CA VAL A 173 -3.98 -12.90 11.52
C VAL A 173 -3.62 -13.38 10.12
N PRO A 174 -4.11 -14.55 9.63
CA PRO A 174 -3.86 -15.01 8.28
C PRO A 174 -4.40 -14.05 7.20
N GLY A 175 -3.83 -14.11 5.99
CA GLY A 175 -4.23 -13.27 4.86
C GLY A 175 -3.27 -12.12 4.59
N GLU A 176 -3.40 -11.54 3.40
CA GLU A 176 -2.60 -10.43 2.91
C GLU A 176 -3.19 -9.10 3.37
N GLY A 177 -2.37 -8.08 3.61
CA GLY A 177 -2.79 -6.78 4.15
C GLY A 177 -3.94 -6.16 3.35
N GLU A 178 -3.76 -6.04 2.03
CA GLU A 178 -4.79 -5.55 1.10
C GLU A 178 -6.10 -6.36 1.19
N HIS A 179 -6.02 -7.68 1.29
CA HIS A 179 -7.21 -8.53 1.38
C HIS A 179 -7.91 -8.43 2.73
N LYS A 180 -7.18 -8.29 3.84
CA LYS A 180 -7.76 -8.03 5.17
C LYS A 180 -8.53 -6.71 5.20
N ILE A 181 -8.00 -5.69 4.54
CA ILE A 181 -8.68 -4.39 4.38
C ILE A 181 -9.97 -4.58 3.58
N MET A 182 -9.91 -5.26 2.43
CA MET A 182 -11.08 -5.50 1.58
C MET A 182 -12.14 -6.36 2.29
N ASP A 183 -11.73 -7.36 3.07
CA ASP A 183 -12.62 -8.15 3.93
C ASP A 183 -13.32 -7.28 4.95
N TYR A 184 -12.59 -6.36 5.60
CA TYR A 184 -13.16 -5.45 6.58
C TYR A 184 -14.15 -4.45 5.95
N ILE A 185 -13.87 -3.94 4.75
CA ILE A 185 -14.80 -3.10 3.99
C ILE A 185 -16.08 -3.88 3.67
N ARG A 186 -15.98 -5.09 3.13
CA ARG A 186 -17.15 -5.96 2.87
C ARG A 186 -17.95 -6.22 4.14
N TYR A 187 -17.27 -6.50 5.25
CA TYR A 187 -17.91 -6.67 6.55
C TYR A 187 -18.68 -5.41 6.95
N MET A 188 -18.08 -4.22 6.89
CA MET A 188 -18.75 -2.96 7.21
C MET A 188 -20.00 -2.74 6.34
N LYS A 189 -19.90 -2.96 5.02
CA LYS A 189 -21.04 -2.84 4.09
C LYS A 189 -22.19 -3.77 4.44
N SER A 190 -21.90 -4.96 4.93
CA SER A 190 -22.91 -5.96 5.31
C SER A 190 -23.66 -5.61 6.61
N ARG A 191 -23.18 -4.63 7.38
CA ARG A 191 -23.78 -4.26 8.66
C ARG A 191 -25.05 -3.44 8.45
N PRO A 192 -26.12 -3.70 9.23
CA PRO A 192 -27.28 -2.81 9.28
C PRO A 192 -26.83 -1.39 9.68
N GLY A 193 -27.31 -0.38 8.95
CA GLY A 193 -26.95 1.02 9.21
C GLY A 193 -25.60 1.48 8.63
N TYR A 194 -24.97 0.69 7.75
CA TYR A 194 -23.85 1.18 6.95
C TYR A 194 -24.23 2.45 6.20
N ASN A 195 -23.37 3.48 6.26
CA ASN A 195 -23.57 4.71 5.51
C ASN A 195 -22.97 4.56 4.10
N PRO A 196 -23.78 4.59 3.02
CA PRO A 196 -23.28 4.50 1.64
C PRO A 196 -22.39 5.68 1.22
N HIS A 197 -22.40 6.77 1.98
CA HIS A 197 -21.54 7.94 1.76
C HIS A 197 -20.27 7.93 2.61
N THR A 198 -19.87 6.77 3.15
CA THR A 198 -18.57 6.63 3.84
C THR A 198 -17.44 6.92 2.85
N ARG A 199 -16.48 7.75 3.26
CA ARG A 199 -15.32 8.14 2.45
C ARG A 199 -14.10 7.32 2.85
N HIS A 200 -13.55 6.59 1.89
CA HIS A 200 -12.45 5.64 2.08
C HIS A 200 -11.15 6.21 1.51
N CYS A 201 -10.08 6.16 2.30
CA CYS A 201 -8.71 6.42 1.85
C CYS A 201 -7.85 5.19 2.12
N LEU A 202 -7.25 4.61 1.08
CA LEU A 202 -6.35 3.47 1.21
C LEU A 202 -4.94 3.87 0.76
N TYR A 203 -3.97 3.75 1.66
CA TYR A 203 -2.56 3.93 1.33
C TYR A 203 -1.96 2.64 0.80
N GLY A 204 -1.25 2.75 -0.33
CA GLY A 204 -0.38 1.69 -0.83
C GLY A 204 0.08 1.93 -2.28
N LEU A 205 1.22 1.34 -2.63
CA LEU A 205 1.88 1.58 -3.92
C LEU A 205 1.54 0.54 -4.99
N ASP A 206 0.89 -0.56 -4.64
CA ASP A 206 0.56 -1.59 -5.61
C ASP A 206 -0.56 -1.13 -6.56
N ALA A 207 -0.46 -1.53 -7.82
CA ALA A 207 -1.48 -1.23 -8.83
C ALA A 207 -2.77 -2.03 -8.57
N ASP A 208 -2.64 -3.20 -7.94
CA ASP A 208 -3.74 -4.10 -7.62
C ASP A 208 -4.78 -3.44 -6.68
N LEU A 209 -4.35 -2.46 -5.87
CA LEU A 209 -5.24 -1.67 -5.01
C LEU A 209 -6.27 -0.84 -5.78
N ILE A 210 -5.99 -0.46 -7.04
CA ILE A 210 -6.95 0.24 -7.91
C ILE A 210 -8.12 -0.70 -8.21
N MET A 211 -7.81 -1.94 -8.58
CA MET A 211 -8.79 -2.95 -8.95
C MET A 211 -9.59 -3.39 -7.74
N LEU A 212 -8.90 -3.67 -6.63
CA LEU A 212 -9.54 -4.04 -5.38
C LEU A 212 -10.45 -2.91 -4.88
N GLY A 213 -9.99 -1.66 -4.94
CA GLY A 213 -10.79 -0.48 -4.59
C GLY A 213 -12.04 -0.33 -5.46
N LEU A 214 -11.94 -0.54 -6.78
CA LEU A 214 -13.09 -0.50 -7.68
C LEU A 214 -14.10 -1.61 -7.41
N CYS A 215 -13.63 -2.84 -7.18
CA CYS A 215 -14.48 -3.99 -6.81
C CYS A 215 -15.17 -3.84 -5.45
N THR A 216 -14.83 -2.82 -4.66
CA THR A 216 -15.64 -2.50 -3.48
C THR A 216 -16.97 -1.86 -3.85
N HIS A 217 -17.09 -1.27 -5.05
CA HIS A 217 -18.22 -0.44 -5.48
C HIS A 217 -18.57 0.67 -4.48
N GLU A 218 -17.59 1.18 -3.74
CA GLU A 218 -17.78 2.35 -2.89
C GLU A 218 -17.71 3.63 -3.75
N PRO A 219 -18.69 4.54 -3.62
CA PRO A 219 -18.75 5.76 -4.43
C PRO A 219 -17.65 6.77 -4.08
N TYR A 220 -17.18 6.79 -2.84
CA TYR A 220 -16.17 7.73 -2.36
C TYR A 220 -14.92 7.00 -1.88
N PHE A 221 -14.07 6.63 -2.83
CA PHE A 221 -12.84 5.89 -2.55
C PHE A 221 -11.65 6.59 -3.22
N SER A 222 -10.59 6.82 -2.44
CA SER A 222 -9.32 7.34 -2.93
C SER A 222 -8.16 6.44 -2.52
N LEU A 223 -7.11 6.37 -3.35
CA LEU A 223 -5.83 5.78 -2.98
C LEU A 223 -4.81 6.88 -2.68
N LEU A 224 -4.16 6.80 -1.53
CA LEU A 224 -3.02 7.63 -1.19
C LEU A 224 -1.73 6.92 -1.64
N ARG A 225 -0.91 7.62 -2.42
CA ARG A 225 0.29 7.04 -3.05
C ARG A 225 1.45 8.02 -2.97
N GLU A 226 2.67 7.51 -2.85
CA GLU A 226 3.87 8.33 -2.97
C GLU A 226 4.14 8.70 -4.43
N GLU A 227 4.80 9.84 -4.66
CA GLU A 227 5.29 10.22 -5.97
C GLU A 227 6.29 9.18 -6.51
N VAL A 228 5.99 8.63 -7.70
CA VAL A 228 6.93 7.78 -8.42
C VAL A 228 7.72 8.63 -9.41
N LYS A 229 8.94 9.04 -9.04
CA LYS A 229 9.83 9.78 -9.95
C LYS A 229 10.39 8.86 -11.05
N PHE A 230 9.90 9.02 -12.28
CA PHE A 230 10.39 8.28 -13.45
C PHE A 230 11.66 8.95 -14.01
N GLY A 231 12.85 8.38 -13.79
CA GLY A 231 14.11 8.94 -14.32
C GLY A 231 15.38 8.34 -13.74
N ARG A 232 16.55 8.83 -14.19
CA ARG A 232 17.87 8.38 -13.67
C ARG A 232 17.96 8.69 -12.17
N LYS A 233 18.11 7.62 -11.37
CA LYS A 233 18.26 7.56 -9.91
C LYS A 233 19.12 8.71 -9.34
N SER A 234 18.49 9.84 -9.00
CA SER A 234 19.02 10.76 -8.00
C SER A 234 18.67 10.16 -6.64
N LYS A 235 19.48 9.20 -6.18
CA LYS A 235 19.35 8.52 -4.89
C LYS A 235 19.66 9.49 -3.74
N LYS A 236 18.72 10.36 -3.37
CA LYS A 236 18.72 10.96 -2.04
C LYS A 236 17.63 10.28 -1.23
N GLU A 237 18.01 9.75 -0.07
CA GLU A 237 17.07 9.41 1.00
C GLU A 237 16.24 10.67 1.23
N THR A 238 15.01 10.64 0.73
CA THR A 238 14.05 11.72 0.93
C THR A 238 13.31 11.30 2.19
N SER A 239 13.33 12.12 3.25
CA SER A 239 12.56 11.78 4.45
C SER A 239 11.08 11.68 4.08
N VAL A 240 10.28 11.05 4.93
CA VAL A 240 8.82 11.00 4.72
C VAL A 240 8.23 12.42 4.62
N ASP A 241 8.83 13.38 5.32
CA ASP A 241 8.42 14.80 5.34
C ASP A 241 8.71 15.52 4.02
N GLU A 242 9.68 15.05 3.24
CA GLU A 242 10.02 15.58 1.92
C GLU A 242 9.34 14.80 0.79
N THR A 243 8.64 13.71 1.12
CA THR A 243 7.96 12.84 0.17
C THR A 243 6.67 13.51 -0.31
N GLN A 244 6.50 13.60 -1.62
CA GLN A 244 5.25 14.07 -2.20
C GLN A 244 4.24 12.92 -2.27
N PHE A 245 3.00 13.22 -1.88
CA PHE A 245 1.90 12.27 -1.93
C PHE A 245 0.87 12.70 -2.98
N TYR A 246 0.25 11.72 -3.60
CA TYR A 246 -0.83 11.87 -4.57
C TYR A 246 -2.07 11.15 -4.08
N LEU A 247 -3.23 11.78 -4.25
CA LEU A 247 -4.54 11.17 -4.09
C LEU A 247 -5.04 10.75 -5.47
N LEU A 248 -5.22 9.45 -5.67
CA LEU A 248 -5.88 8.88 -6.84
C LEU A 248 -7.36 8.68 -6.53
N HIS A 249 -8.25 9.38 -7.23
CA HIS A 249 -9.69 9.30 -6.99
C HIS A 249 -10.33 8.17 -7.81
N LEU A 250 -10.75 7.11 -7.14
CA LEU A 250 -11.49 6.03 -7.81
C LEU A 250 -12.92 6.46 -8.17
N SER A 251 -13.48 7.46 -7.47
CA SER A 251 -14.75 8.09 -7.87
C SER A 251 -14.68 8.64 -9.30
N LEU A 252 -13.65 9.44 -9.61
CA LEU A 252 -13.42 9.96 -10.96
C LEU A 252 -13.08 8.85 -11.95
N MET A 253 -12.37 7.82 -11.52
CA MET A 253 -12.09 6.67 -12.38
C MET A 253 -13.37 5.97 -12.83
N ARG A 254 -14.36 5.84 -11.93
CA ARG A 254 -15.67 5.27 -12.26
C ARG A 254 -16.41 6.15 -13.28
N ASP A 255 -16.36 7.47 -13.13
CA ASP A 255 -16.93 8.40 -14.11
C ASP A 255 -16.26 8.29 -15.47
N TYR A 256 -14.92 8.20 -15.51
CA TYR A 256 -14.17 8.00 -16.76
C TYR A 256 -14.54 6.67 -17.43
N LEU A 257 -14.64 5.57 -16.68
CA LEU A 257 -15.08 4.29 -17.22
C LEU A 257 -16.52 4.35 -17.73
N GLY A 258 -17.41 5.06 -17.02
CA GLY A 258 -18.78 5.28 -17.45
C GLY A 258 -18.88 6.05 -18.77
N LEU A 259 -18.01 7.03 -18.99
CA LEU A 259 -17.90 7.77 -20.25
C LEU A 259 -17.27 6.91 -21.36
N GLU A 260 -16.21 6.16 -21.04
CA GLU A 260 -15.52 5.28 -21.99
C GLU A 260 -16.46 4.23 -22.60
N PHE A 261 -17.35 3.66 -21.78
CA PHE A 261 -18.26 2.60 -22.17
C PHE A 261 -19.70 3.07 -22.37
N GLN A 262 -19.94 4.38 -22.50
CA GLN A 262 -21.31 4.92 -22.61
C GLN A 262 -22.06 4.43 -23.85
N GLU A 263 -21.33 4.17 -24.95
CA GLU A 263 -21.91 3.68 -26.22
C GLU A 263 -22.52 2.27 -26.08
N LEU A 264 -22.12 1.52 -25.04
CA LEU A 264 -22.70 0.21 -24.74
C LEU A 264 -24.18 0.31 -24.34
N LYS A 265 -24.64 1.47 -23.86
CA LYS A 265 -26.05 1.71 -23.54
C LYS A 265 -27.00 1.48 -24.72
N GLU A 266 -26.52 1.70 -25.94
CA GLU A 266 -27.32 1.58 -27.17
C GLU A 266 -27.17 0.22 -27.85
N THR A 267 -26.11 -0.53 -27.53
CA THR A 267 -25.71 -1.74 -28.27
C THR A 267 -25.90 -3.03 -27.49
N LEU A 268 -25.94 -2.98 -26.15
CA LEU A 268 -26.11 -4.18 -25.33
C LEU A 268 -27.52 -4.77 -25.51
N PRO A 269 -27.65 -6.11 -25.59
CA PRO A 269 -28.95 -6.77 -25.66
C PRO A 269 -29.68 -6.83 -24.31
N PHE A 270 -29.10 -6.25 -23.25
CA PHE A 270 -29.61 -6.22 -21.87
C PHE A 270 -29.38 -4.83 -21.25
N GLU A 271 -29.98 -4.59 -20.08
CA GLU A 271 -29.88 -3.30 -19.37
C GLU A 271 -28.43 -2.96 -19.01
N TYR A 272 -28.03 -1.72 -19.31
CA TYR A 272 -26.71 -1.21 -18.97
C TYR A 272 -26.59 -0.96 -17.47
N ASP A 273 -25.59 -1.57 -16.84
CA ASP A 273 -25.22 -1.33 -15.46
C ASP A 273 -23.71 -1.04 -15.36
N LEU A 274 -23.36 0.14 -14.82
CA LEU A 274 -21.97 0.56 -14.70
C LEU A 274 -21.18 -0.35 -13.74
N GLU A 275 -21.79 -0.87 -12.68
CA GLU A 275 -21.08 -1.75 -11.75
C GLU A 275 -20.66 -3.05 -12.43
N SER A 276 -21.58 -3.66 -13.19
CA SER A 276 -21.28 -4.84 -14.02
C SER A 276 -20.17 -4.57 -15.04
N ILE A 277 -20.16 -3.40 -15.69
CA ILE A 277 -19.08 -3.02 -16.61
C ILE A 277 -17.74 -2.86 -15.89
N ILE A 278 -17.74 -2.29 -14.69
CA ILE A 278 -16.53 -2.17 -13.86
C ILE A 278 -16.00 -3.56 -13.49
N ASP A 279 -16.87 -4.49 -13.10
CA ASP A 279 -16.47 -5.87 -12.79
C ASP A 279 -15.83 -6.58 -13.99
N ASP A 280 -16.44 -6.45 -15.17
CA ASP A 280 -15.91 -7.00 -16.41
C ASP A 280 -14.58 -6.34 -16.80
N TRP A 281 -14.46 -5.02 -16.61
CA TRP A 281 -13.22 -4.29 -16.85
C TRP A 281 -12.11 -4.74 -15.90
N VAL A 282 -12.40 -4.90 -14.61
CA VAL A 282 -11.42 -5.41 -13.64
C VAL A 282 -10.99 -6.83 -14.01
N ASN A 283 -11.93 -7.69 -14.38
CA ASN A 283 -11.64 -9.05 -14.85
C ASN A 283 -10.72 -9.03 -16.08
N PHE A 284 -11.01 -8.16 -17.06
CA PHE A 284 -10.17 -7.97 -18.23
C PHE A 284 -8.75 -7.52 -17.86
N VAL A 285 -8.59 -6.58 -16.92
CA VAL A 285 -7.26 -6.15 -16.48
C VAL A 285 -6.49 -7.27 -15.76
N TYR A 286 -7.15 -8.08 -14.93
CA TYR A 286 -6.53 -9.27 -14.34
C TYR A 286 -6.13 -10.31 -15.40
N TYR A 287 -6.95 -10.47 -16.44
CA TYR A 287 -6.62 -11.35 -17.56
C TYR A 287 -5.39 -10.86 -18.34
N LEU A 288 -5.28 -9.55 -18.58
CA LEU A 288 -4.08 -8.94 -19.17
C LEU A 288 -2.84 -9.15 -18.30
N PHE A 289 -2.98 -9.09 -16.96
CA PHE A 289 -1.90 -9.41 -16.06
C PHE A 289 -1.38 -10.83 -16.29
N ILE A 290 -2.27 -11.82 -16.34
CA ILE A 290 -1.90 -13.23 -16.53
C ILE A 290 -1.17 -13.46 -17.87
N ILE A 291 -1.56 -12.76 -18.94
CA ILE A 291 -0.94 -12.93 -20.26
C ILE A 291 0.42 -12.24 -20.33
N LEU A 292 0.58 -11.09 -19.69
CA LEU A 292 1.76 -10.23 -19.85
C LEU A 292 2.89 -10.51 -18.84
N THR A 293 2.67 -11.40 -17.85
CA THR A 293 3.67 -11.80 -16.84
C THR A 293 4.10 -13.24 -16.96
#